data_AF-A0A3N5M623-F1
#
_entry.id   AF-A0A3N5M623-F1
#
_cell.length_a   1.000
_cell.length_b   1.000
_cell.length_c   1.000
_cell.angle_alpha   90.00
_cell.angle_beta   90.00
_cell.angle_gamma   90.00
#
_symmetry.space_group_name_H-M   'P 1'
#
loop_
_entity.id
_entity.type
_entity.pdbx_description
1 polymer ?
#
loop_
_entity_poly.entity_id
_entity_poly.type
_entity_poly.pdbx_seq_one_letter_code
_entity_poly.pdbx_strand_id
1 'polypeptide(L)' 'MKNSGIKIFEKAEQHRKSAEYGRAIELYRKALACFKDESDSVRMLDCVISLADTFRAKGEFINAKEY' A
#
# COMPACT_ATOMS: atom_id res chain seq x y z
N MET A 1 18.73 9.06 -1.54
CA MET A 1 18.15 7.72 -1.27
C MET A 1 16.75 7.66 -1.89
N LYS A 2 16.61 7.22 -3.16
CA LYS A 2 15.33 7.13 -3.87
C LYS A 2 14.65 5.75 -3.77
N ASN A 3 15.19 4.86 -2.91
CA ASN A 3 14.85 3.42 -2.87
C ASN A 3 14.06 3.01 -1.62
N SER A 4 13.60 3.95 -0.79
CA SER A 4 12.87 3.60 0.44
C SER A 4 11.43 3.17 0.14
N GLY A 5 10.67 3.98 -0.61
CA GLY A 5 9.25 3.71 -0.91
C GLY A 5 9.02 2.40 -1.69
N ILE A 6 9.82 2.15 -2.73
CA ILE A 6 9.70 0.94 -3.57
C ILE A 6 9.89 -0.33 -2.72
N LYS A 7 10.94 -0.38 -1.88
CA LYS A 7 11.21 -1.53 -1.02
C LYS A 7 10.10 -1.74 0.03
N ILE A 8 9.54 -0.66 0.56
CA ILE A 8 8.42 -0.74 1.50
C ILE A 8 7.19 -1.31 0.79
N PHE A 9 6.90 -0.85 -0.44
CA PHE A 9 5.80 -1.35 -1.25
C PHE A 9 5.96 -2.84 -1.59
N GLU A 10 7.14 -3.26 -2.03
CA GLU A 10 7.44 -4.68 -2.33
C GLU A 10 7.24 -5.57 -1.11
N LYS A 11 7.63 -5.09 0.08
CA LYS A 11 7.38 -5.81 1.33
C LYS A 11 5.89 -5.85 1.69
N ALA A 12 5.14 -4.79 1.41
CA ALA A 12 3.69 -4.77 1.56
C ALA A 12 3.03 -5.85 0.68
N GLU A 13 3.45 -5.96 -0.58
CA GLU A 13 3.01 -7.00 -1.51
C GLU A 13 3.29 -8.41 -1.00
N GLN A 14 4.46 -8.65 -0.39
CA GLN A 14 4.78 -9.95 0.23
C GLN A 14 3.79 -10.29 1.34
N HIS A 15 3.54 -9.37 2.27
CA HIS A 15 2.56 -9.58 3.34
C HIS A 15 1.14 -9.77 2.79
N ARG A 16 0.73 -9.01 1.77
CA ARG A 16 -0.59 -9.14 1.13
C ARG A 16 -0.76 -10.54 0.52
N LYS A 17 0.25 -11.04 -0.19
CA LYS A 17 0.26 -12.39 -0.80
C LYS A 17 0.22 -13.51 0.24
N SER A 18 0.77 -13.27 1.44
CA SER A 18 0.70 -14.19 2.58
C SER A 18 -0.54 -13.99 3.47
N ALA A 19 -1.55 -13.24 3.02
CA ALA A 19 -2.77 -12.90 3.76
C ALA A 19 -2.54 -12.17 5.10
N GLU A 20 -1.34 -11.61 5.32
CA GLU A 20 -1.02 -10.75 6.46
C GLU A 20 -1.50 -9.31 6.20
N TYR A 21 -2.78 -9.15 5.91
CA TYR A 21 -3.36 -7.91 5.38
C TYR A 21 -3.11 -6.69 6.28
N GLY A 22 -3.13 -6.84 7.61
CA GLY A 22 -2.82 -5.75 8.53
C GLY A 22 -1.42 -5.18 8.35
N ARG A 23 -0.41 -6.05 8.18
CA ARG A 23 0.98 -5.64 7.94
C ARG A 23 1.14 -5.01 6.56
N ALA A 24 0.46 -5.57 5.55
CA ALA A 24 0.44 -5.01 4.21
C ALA A 24 -0.11 -3.58 4.19
N ILE A 25 -1.27 -3.34 4.83
CA ILE A 25 -1.90 -2.01 4.93
C ILE A 25 -0.97 -0.98 5.58
N GLU A 26 -0.30 -1.33 6.67
CA GLU A 26 0.64 -0.45 7.35
C GLU A 26 1.79 -0.04 6.42
N LEU A 27 2.34 -0.99 5.66
CA LEU A 27 3.45 -0.75 4.74
C LEU A 27 3.02 0.02 3.50
N TYR A 28 1.85 -0.25 2.89
CA TYR A 28 1.37 0.56 1.78
C TYR A 28 1.16 2.02 2.18
N ARG A 29 0.65 2.30 3.39
CA ARG A 29 0.53 3.68 3.90
C ARG A 29 1.89 4.36 4.06
N LYS A 30 2.91 3.63 4.55
CA LYS A 30 4.29 4.13 4.63
C LYS A 30 4.89 4.40 3.25
N ALA A 31 4.69 3.50 2.29
CA ALA A 31 5.13 3.69 0.91
C ALA A 31 4.44 4.90 0.26
N LEU A 32 3.13 5.05 0.45
CA LEU A 32 2.35 6.19 -0.03
C LEU A 32 2.89 7.52 0.51
N ALA A 33 3.24 7.59 1.79
CA ALA A 33 3.86 8.78 2.38
C ALA A 33 5.20 9.11 1.70
N CYS A 34 6.08 8.12 1.49
CA CYS A 34 7.33 8.33 0.77
C CYS A 34 7.10 8.85 -0.66
N PHE A 35 6.17 8.25 -1.40
CA PHE A 35 5.88 8.68 -2.78
C PHE A 35 5.22 10.06 -2.85
N LYS A 36 4.46 10.44 -1.82
CA LYS A 36 3.94 11.79 -1.68
C LYS A 36 5.07 12.81 -1.48
N ASP A 37 6.03 12.51 -0.62
CA ASP A 37 7.20 13.38 -0.40
C ASP A 37 8.07 13.51 -1.67
N GLU A 38 8.12 12.45 -2.49
CA GLU A 38 8.80 12.43 -3.78
C GLU A 38 7.96 13.02 -4.93
N SER A 39 6.70 13.37 -4.70
CA SER A 39 5.73 13.77 -5.74
C SER A 39 5.59 12.75 -6.88
N ASP A 40 5.76 11.46 -6.59
CA ASP A 40 5.61 10.36 -7.55
C ASP A 40 4.16 9.88 -7.60
N SER A 41 3.36 10.54 -8.45
CA SER A 41 1.93 10.26 -8.59
C SER A 41 1.61 8.84 -9.06
N VAL A 42 2.49 8.22 -9.86
CA VAL A 42 2.30 6.85 -10.37
C VAL A 42 2.39 5.88 -9.21
N ARG A 43 3.43 5.97 -8.39
CA ARG A 43 3.59 5.06 -7.25
C ARG A 43 2.63 5.35 -6.11
N MET A 44 2.17 6.60 -5.98
CA MET A 44 1.04 6.92 -5.10
C MET A 44 -0.23 6.18 -5.51
N LEU A 45 -0.55 6.17 -6.81
CA LEU A 45 -1.71 5.43 -7.34
C LEU A 45 -1.60 3.92 -7.06
N ASP A 46 -0.43 3.33 -7.29
CA ASP A 46 -0.18 1.91 -7.00
C ASP A 46 -0.46 1.57 -5.52
N CYS A 47 -0.07 2.45 -4.60
CA CYS A 47 -0.34 2.26 -3.16
C CYS A 47 -1.83 2.33 -2.85
N VAL A 48 -2.56 3.27 -3.46
CA VAL A 48 -4.00 3.47 -3.22
C VAL A 48 -4.80 2.27 -3.73
N ILE A 49 -4.55 1.82 -4.96
CA ILE A 49 -5.17 0.61 -5.52
C ILE A 49 -4.88 -0.60 -4.64
N SER A 50 -3.61 -0.77 -4.24
CA SER A 50 -3.20 -1.90 -3.40
C SER A 50 -3.83 -1.87 -2.01
N LEU A 51 -4.07 -0.68 -1.44
CA LEU A 51 -4.80 -0.51 -0.18
C LEU A 51 -6.26 -0.93 -0.34
N ALA A 52 -6.95 -0.43 -1.36
CA ALA A 52 -8.33 -0.79 -1.65
C ALA A 52 -8.49 -2.31 -1.81
N ASP A 53 -7.64 -2.94 -2.63
CA ASP A 53 -7.65 -4.38 -2.85
C ASP A 53 -7.35 -5.18 -1.57
N THR A 54 -6.43 -4.70 -0.74
CA THR A 54 -6.11 -5.36 0.53
C THR A 54 -7.27 -5.27 1.52
N PHE A 55 -7.94 -4.12 1.61
CA PHE A 55 -9.14 -3.99 2.43
C PHE A 55 -10.28 -4.87 1.92
N ARG A 56 -10.47 -4.99 0.61
CA ARG A 56 -11.43 -5.93 0.00
C ARG A 56 -11.10 -7.38 0.37
N ALA A 57 -9.83 -7.78 0.26
CA ALA A 57 -9.38 -9.13 0.60
C ALA A 57 -9.56 -9.45 2.10
N LYS A 58 -9.41 -8.44 2.97
CA LYS A 58 -9.66 -8.55 4.41
C LYS A 58 -11.14 -8.54 4.78
N GLY A 59 -12.05 -8.24 3.85
CA GLY A 59 -13.50 -8.14 4.08
C GLY A 59 -13.96 -6.77 4.60
N GLU A 60 -13.10 -5.76 4.60
CA GLU A 60 -13.37 -4.41 5.11
C GLU A 60 -13.80 -3.47 3.97
N PHE A 61 -14.99 -3.71 3.42
CA PHE A 61 -15.46 -3.00 2.21
C PHE A 61 -15.68 -1.50 2.38
N ILE A 62 -16.00 -1.04 3.60
CA ILE A 62 -16.13 0.41 3.88
C ILE A 62 -14.76 1.07 3.73
N ASN A 63 -13.72 0.52 4.36
CA ASN A 63 -12.36 1.03 4.25
C ASN A 63 -11.87 0.97 2.80
N ALA A 64 -12.19 -0.10 2.06
CA ALA A 64 -11.82 -0.23 0.66
C ALA A 64 -12.40 0.86 -0.25
N LYS A 65 -13.57 1.43 0.09
CA LYS A 65 -14.21 2.49 -0.72
C LYS A 65 -13.58 3.87 -0.51
N GLU A 66 -12.91 4.07 0.63
CA GLU A 66 -12.21 5.31 0.95
C GLU A 66 -10.84 5.44 0.25
N TYR A 67 -10.37 4.36 -0.37
CA TYR A 67 -9.15 4.29 -1.18
C TYR A 67 -9.52 4.10 -2.65
#